data_AF-A0A9W4HLI0-F1
#
_entry.id   AF-A0A9W4HLI0-F1
#
_cell.length_a   1.000
_cell.length_b   1.000
_cell.length_c   1.000
_cell.angle_alpha   90.00
_cell.angle_beta   90.00
_cell.angle_gamma   90.00
#
_symmetry.space_group_name_H-M   'P 1'
#
loop_
_entity.id
_entity.type
_entity.pdbx_description
1 polymer ?
#
loop_
_entity_poly.entity_id
_entity_poly.type
_entity_poly.pdbx_seq_one_letter_code
_entity_poly.pdbx_strand_id
1 'polypeptide(L)'
;MAMAASMADLTVYNMPPSPPNWDKVGVFYIAFCITWTTLLVAGMIFCAINHRIPILRVRGLPLSFSAILLLHVYWILGQITYPIGATMPTVLAYDVQYFGMGVYFPLGIALFQASNLRFLHVARTQKQQFASSDNRIGRKCNGGDSSWLCRLRNMDYMKRTMTFITIGMIVQFIITLGMWFACAKYHPTYGIPGTEIPEGLLLPEQVIYLGRGWEWWPSMLWQVIWTWIAAPILIWKAWGIRDTMGWRTQTIACCLSSLHATPMFLIASYVPSFAKVNVYFTPSQWIHVSIMMWEIFTVFIPIFEVFKLWSVKRKTTQSMAKYDSNATIIETSPSAKWNNESSSTLAEKTQSVVSFDDSQSDRLYTMDALEHVLSKNAIQLQEFAALSDFSGENIAFLSELAVWKSRWSDISDEKARSDAFNQALWIYADFVSTQDAEFPLNLSSKSLKQLESVFEKPARTLLGEKRVNQTSPFESDITSTPLHEAIADRGSYMGEIPDAFNLDVFNNVQDHIKYLVLTNTFPKFVESMRRRSVDSERSDFSGVSDTSISSWISKQRMKLQTFI
;
A
#
# COMPACT_ATOMS: atom_id res chain seq x y z
N MET A 1 60.09 -21.34 19.41
CA MET A 1 60.57 -21.12 18.03
C MET A 1 59.68 -21.76 16.98
N ALA A 2 59.30 -23.05 17.08
CA ALA A 2 58.41 -23.71 16.11
C ALA A 2 56.99 -23.09 16.01
N MET A 3 56.35 -22.71 17.13
CA MET A 3 55.06 -21.99 17.09
C MET A 3 55.18 -20.56 16.54
N ALA A 4 56.31 -19.88 16.77
CA ALA A 4 56.55 -18.54 16.24
C ALA A 4 56.83 -18.55 14.73
N ALA A 5 57.50 -19.61 14.22
CA ALA A 5 57.65 -19.86 12.79
C ALA A 5 56.31 -20.24 12.13
N SER A 6 55.44 -21.00 12.81
CA SER A 6 54.11 -21.36 12.28
C SER A 6 53.15 -20.18 12.14
N MET A 7 53.39 -19.08 12.86
CA MET A 7 52.57 -17.86 12.78
C MET A 7 53.03 -16.90 11.66
N ALA A 8 54.22 -17.12 11.07
CA ALA A 8 54.76 -16.28 10.00
C ALA A 8 54.16 -16.60 8.62
N ASP A 9 53.63 -17.82 8.42
CA ASP A 9 52.98 -18.28 7.17
C ASP A 9 51.44 -18.23 7.24
N LEU A 10 50.86 -17.57 8.24
CA LEU A 10 49.40 -17.41 8.33
C LEU A 10 48.92 -16.38 7.28
N THR A 11 47.98 -16.81 6.46
CA THR A 11 47.28 -16.04 5.43
C THR A 11 45.77 -16.16 5.65
N VAL A 12 44.98 -15.37 4.93
CA VAL A 12 43.51 -15.49 4.96
C VAL A 12 42.98 -16.86 4.50
N TYR A 13 43.79 -17.63 3.76
CA TYR A 13 43.40 -18.92 3.21
C TYR A 13 43.61 -20.10 4.18
N ASN A 14 44.52 -19.97 5.14
CA ASN A 14 44.89 -21.04 6.08
C ASN A 14 44.69 -20.66 7.56
N MET A 15 44.17 -19.46 7.86
CA MET A 15 43.82 -19.05 9.21
C MET A 15 42.77 -20.01 9.80
N PRO A 16 43.04 -20.65 10.96
CA PRO A 16 42.09 -21.53 11.60
C PRO A 16 40.90 -20.73 12.15
N PRO A 17 39.67 -21.29 12.10
CA PRO A 17 38.53 -20.69 12.77
C PRO A 17 38.77 -20.53 14.28
N SER A 18 38.16 -19.50 14.84
CA SER A 18 38.20 -19.19 16.28
C SER A 18 36.85 -19.47 16.94
N PRO A 19 36.81 -19.69 18.27
CA PRO A 19 35.53 -19.86 18.97
C PRO A 19 34.67 -18.59 18.87
N PRO A 20 33.34 -18.70 18.98
CA PRO A 20 32.46 -17.55 18.88
C PRO A 20 32.74 -16.53 19.99
N ASN A 21 32.58 -15.24 19.68
CA ASN A 21 32.76 -14.16 20.64
C ASN A 21 31.49 -13.95 21.47
N TRP A 22 31.52 -14.46 22.70
CA TRP A 22 30.43 -14.35 23.70
C TRP A 22 30.68 -13.27 24.75
N ASP A 23 31.45 -12.24 24.41
CA ASP A 23 31.52 -11.04 25.26
C ASP A 23 30.16 -10.32 25.34
N LYS A 24 30.10 -9.25 26.15
CA LYS A 24 28.87 -8.47 26.34
C LYS A 24 28.30 -7.93 25.02
N VAL A 25 29.16 -7.64 24.03
CA VAL A 25 28.76 -7.11 22.72
C VAL A 25 28.19 -8.22 21.85
N GLY A 26 28.83 -9.39 21.82
CA GLY A 26 28.33 -10.56 21.11
C GLY A 26 26.98 -11.03 21.64
N VAL A 27 26.83 -11.10 22.97
CA VAL A 27 25.54 -11.41 23.62
C VAL A 27 24.47 -10.38 23.24
N PHE A 28 24.82 -9.09 23.20
CA PHE A 28 23.91 -8.04 22.76
C PHE A 28 23.43 -8.26 21.32
N TYR A 29 24.34 -8.51 20.37
CA TYR A 29 23.98 -8.73 18.96
C TYR A 29 23.04 -9.91 18.77
N ILE A 30 23.29 -11.03 19.47
CA ILE A 30 22.43 -12.21 19.40
C ILE A 30 21.06 -11.95 20.05
N ALA A 31 21.03 -11.34 21.24
CA ALA A 31 19.78 -10.99 21.91
C ALA A 31 18.94 -10.00 21.08
N PHE A 32 19.60 -9.02 20.48
CA PHE A 32 18.97 -8.05 19.58
C PHE A 32 18.42 -8.72 18.32
N CYS A 33 19.20 -9.60 17.68
CA CYS A 33 18.77 -10.40 16.54
C CYS A 33 17.51 -11.21 16.86
N ILE A 34 17.52 -11.98 17.95
CA ILE A 34 16.38 -12.82 18.36
C ILE A 34 15.15 -11.98 18.66
N THR A 35 15.32 -10.90 19.43
CA THR A 35 14.20 -10.02 19.81
C THR A 35 13.58 -9.38 18.57
N TRP A 36 14.42 -8.85 17.67
CA TRP A 36 13.95 -8.17 16.48
C TRP A 36 13.27 -9.12 15.48
N THR A 37 13.87 -10.28 15.21
CA THR A 37 13.25 -11.33 14.38
C THR A 37 11.91 -11.76 14.94
N THR A 38 11.79 -11.93 16.26
CA THR A 38 10.53 -12.31 16.92
C THR A 38 9.46 -11.23 16.72
N LEU A 39 9.80 -9.96 16.94
CA LEU A 39 8.88 -8.84 16.72
C LEU A 39 8.44 -8.72 15.26
N LEU A 40 9.38 -8.87 14.32
CA LEU A 40 9.10 -8.80 12.89
C LEU A 40 8.14 -9.92 12.46
N VAL A 41 8.45 -11.16 12.83
CA VAL A 41 7.62 -12.33 12.51
C VAL A 41 6.24 -12.20 13.15
N ALA A 42 6.15 -11.76 14.41
CA ALA A 42 4.86 -11.50 15.06
C ALA A 42 4.04 -10.44 14.31
N GLY A 43 4.67 -9.36 13.85
CA GLY A 43 4.03 -8.32 13.04
C GLY A 43 3.56 -8.82 11.68
N MET A 44 4.38 -9.64 11.00
CA MET A 44 3.98 -10.27 9.73
C MET A 44 2.82 -11.25 9.91
N ILE A 45 2.83 -12.06 10.98
CA ILE A 45 1.74 -12.97 11.33
C ILE A 45 0.45 -12.18 11.61
N PHE A 46 0.52 -11.11 12.40
CA PHE A 46 -0.63 -10.25 12.68
C PHE A 46 -1.26 -9.73 11.37
N CYS A 47 -0.44 -9.20 10.46
CA CYS A 47 -0.90 -8.72 9.17
C CYS A 47 -1.46 -9.84 8.27
N ALA A 48 -0.87 -11.04 8.31
CA ALA A 48 -1.36 -12.20 7.57
C ALA A 48 -2.73 -12.68 8.07
N ILE A 49 -2.94 -12.73 9.38
CA ILE A 49 -4.24 -13.09 9.97
C ILE A 49 -5.30 -12.04 9.58
N ASN A 50 -4.93 -10.76 9.61
CA ASN A 50 -5.82 -9.65 9.33
C ASN A 50 -5.87 -9.23 7.84
N HIS A 51 -5.34 -10.05 6.91
CA HIS A 51 -5.19 -9.69 5.49
C HIS A 51 -6.50 -9.28 4.78
N ARG A 52 -7.66 -9.65 5.33
CA ARG A 52 -8.98 -9.30 4.80
C ARG A 52 -9.35 -7.82 4.99
N ILE A 53 -8.65 -7.10 5.89
CA ILE A 53 -8.87 -5.67 6.10
C ILE A 53 -8.44 -4.91 4.83
N PRO A 54 -9.26 -3.99 4.28
CA PRO A 54 -8.95 -3.29 3.03
C PRO A 54 -7.55 -2.65 2.99
N ILE A 55 -7.13 -2.03 4.09
CA ILE A 55 -5.80 -1.39 4.25
C ILE A 55 -4.66 -2.38 3.96
N LEU A 56 -4.80 -3.65 4.39
CA LEU A 56 -3.79 -4.69 4.19
C LEU A 56 -3.95 -5.38 2.83
N ARG A 57 -5.18 -5.56 2.35
CA ARG A 57 -5.49 -6.21 1.08
C ARG A 57 -4.90 -5.45 -0.12
N VAL A 58 -5.05 -4.13 -0.15
CA VAL A 58 -4.57 -3.26 -1.25
C VAL A 58 -3.04 -3.29 -1.36
N ARG A 59 -2.34 -3.48 -0.24
CA ARG A 59 -0.85 -3.48 -0.18
C ARG A 59 -0.22 -4.71 -0.84
N GLY A 60 -0.96 -5.79 -1.07
CA GLY A 60 -0.41 -6.98 -1.72
C GLY A 60 0.67 -7.68 -0.88
N LEU A 61 0.31 -8.06 0.35
CA LEU A 61 1.22 -8.62 1.37
C LEU A 61 2.24 -9.67 0.87
N PRO A 62 1.91 -10.63 -0.01
CA PRO A 62 2.87 -11.66 -0.43
C PRO A 62 4.16 -11.10 -1.05
N LEU A 63 4.04 -10.00 -1.81
CA LEU A 63 5.18 -9.39 -2.50
C LEU A 63 6.04 -8.59 -1.51
N SER A 64 5.41 -7.78 -0.66
CA SER A 64 6.11 -7.03 0.38
C SER A 64 6.74 -7.96 1.41
N PHE A 65 6.11 -9.07 1.77
CA PHE A 65 6.64 -10.02 2.76
C PHE A 65 7.78 -10.84 2.19
N SER A 66 7.71 -11.25 0.93
CA SER A 66 8.86 -11.87 0.25
C SER A 66 10.06 -10.93 0.20
N ALA A 67 9.84 -9.65 -0.09
CA ALA A 67 10.89 -8.62 -0.04
C ALA A 67 11.53 -8.53 1.35
N ILE A 68 10.70 -8.38 2.39
CA ILE A 68 11.16 -8.24 3.77
C ILE A 68 11.86 -9.50 4.27
N LEU A 69 11.37 -10.70 3.94
CA LEU A 69 12.01 -11.95 4.35
C LEU A 69 13.43 -12.05 3.80
N LEU A 70 13.64 -11.73 2.52
CA LEU A 70 14.98 -11.76 1.90
C LEU A 70 15.92 -10.72 2.51
N LEU A 71 15.41 -9.50 2.75
CA LEU A 71 16.19 -8.45 3.41
C LEU A 71 16.52 -8.83 4.86
N HIS A 72 15.58 -9.45 5.56
CA HIS A 72 15.76 -9.87 6.95
C HIS A 72 16.80 -10.99 7.08
N VAL A 73 16.83 -11.94 6.14
CA VAL A 73 17.88 -12.96 6.08
C VAL A 73 19.26 -12.30 5.96
N TYR A 74 19.39 -11.28 5.09
CA TYR A 74 20.64 -10.53 4.99
C TYR A 74 20.94 -9.72 6.26
N TRP A 75 19.92 -9.12 6.89
CA TRP A 75 20.06 -8.42 8.18
C TRP A 75 20.59 -9.33 9.30
N ILE A 76 20.10 -10.57 9.39
CA ILE A 76 20.57 -11.57 10.35
C ILE A 76 22.06 -11.86 10.13
N LEU A 77 22.50 -12.03 8.86
CA LEU A 77 23.92 -12.24 8.54
C LEU A 77 24.79 -11.11 9.09
N GLY A 78 24.32 -9.86 8.99
CA GLY A 78 24.95 -8.73 9.65
C GLY A 78 25.10 -8.90 11.15
N GLN A 79 24.00 -9.20 11.86
CA GLN A 79 24.01 -9.29 13.32
C GLN A 79 24.91 -10.41 13.85
N ILE A 80 25.00 -11.53 13.15
CA ILE A 80 25.85 -12.65 13.56
C ILE A 80 27.32 -12.49 13.17
N THR A 81 27.67 -11.49 12.34
CA THR A 81 29.05 -11.31 11.85
C THR A 81 30.03 -11.10 12.99
N TYR A 82 29.70 -10.28 13.99
CA TYR A 82 30.57 -10.03 15.14
C TYR A 82 30.72 -11.26 16.07
N PRO A 83 29.64 -11.87 16.58
CA PRO A 83 29.76 -13.01 17.50
C PRO A 83 30.19 -14.32 16.83
N ILE A 84 29.81 -14.56 15.57
CA ILE A 84 29.94 -15.87 14.90
C ILE A 84 30.86 -15.81 13.68
N GLY A 85 31.10 -14.66 13.07
CA GLY A 85 31.83 -14.58 11.80
C GLY A 85 33.23 -15.22 11.81
N ALA A 86 33.92 -15.18 12.95
CA ALA A 86 35.25 -15.76 13.10
C ALA A 86 35.26 -17.29 13.35
N THR A 87 34.09 -17.94 13.44
CA THR A 87 33.97 -19.41 13.60
C THR A 87 34.01 -20.18 12.30
N MET A 88 34.06 -19.48 11.17
CA MET A 88 34.21 -20.07 9.84
C MET A 88 35.51 -19.57 9.18
N PRO A 89 36.04 -20.28 8.18
CA PRO A 89 37.18 -19.80 7.42
C PRO A 89 36.94 -18.39 6.86
N THR A 90 37.95 -17.52 6.95
CA THR A 90 37.82 -16.11 6.60
C THR A 90 37.29 -15.91 5.19
N VAL A 91 37.83 -16.61 4.20
CA VAL A 91 37.36 -16.53 2.79
C VAL A 91 35.89 -16.89 2.67
N LEU A 92 35.45 -17.97 3.33
CA LEU A 92 34.05 -18.40 3.31
C LEU A 92 33.11 -17.35 3.92
N ALA A 93 33.53 -16.67 4.99
CA ALA A 93 32.73 -15.58 5.57
C ALA A 93 32.48 -14.45 4.57
N TYR A 94 33.51 -14.08 3.80
CA TYR A 94 33.40 -13.06 2.76
C TYR A 94 32.63 -13.56 1.54
N ASP A 95 32.72 -14.84 1.16
CA ASP A 95 31.88 -15.45 0.12
C ASP A 95 30.39 -15.33 0.49
N VAL A 96 30.03 -15.70 1.73
CA VAL A 96 28.66 -15.58 2.23
C VAL A 96 28.18 -14.12 2.19
N GLN A 97 29.03 -13.18 2.60
CA GLN A 97 28.72 -11.75 2.51
C GLN A 97 28.52 -11.29 1.05
N TYR A 98 29.38 -11.76 0.14
CA TYR A 98 29.36 -11.42 -1.28
C TYR A 98 28.05 -11.86 -1.93
N PHE A 99 27.63 -13.11 -1.74
CA PHE A 99 26.35 -13.61 -2.26
C PHE A 99 25.13 -13.02 -1.53
N GLY A 100 25.23 -12.77 -0.22
CA GLY A 100 24.20 -12.05 0.54
C GLY A 100 23.89 -10.69 -0.08
N MET A 101 24.94 -9.91 -0.34
CA MET A 101 24.84 -8.58 -0.93
C MET A 101 24.54 -8.59 -2.43
N GLY A 102 25.03 -9.60 -3.17
CA GLY A 102 24.89 -9.70 -4.63
C GLY A 102 23.59 -10.34 -5.10
N VAL A 103 22.90 -11.09 -4.23
CA VAL A 103 21.67 -11.84 -4.58
C VAL A 103 20.49 -11.46 -3.71
N TYR A 104 20.57 -11.70 -2.40
CA TYR A 104 19.43 -11.53 -1.48
C TYR A 104 19.03 -10.06 -1.36
N PHE A 105 20.00 -9.18 -1.15
CA PHE A 105 19.76 -7.75 -1.00
C PHE A 105 19.09 -7.10 -2.24
N PRO A 106 19.64 -7.23 -3.47
CA PRO A 106 19.02 -6.65 -4.66
C PRO A 106 17.66 -7.29 -4.99
N LEU A 107 17.48 -8.60 -4.73
CA LEU A 107 16.18 -9.25 -4.91
C LEU A 107 15.13 -8.66 -3.96
N GLY A 108 15.49 -8.49 -2.69
CA GLY A 108 14.63 -7.85 -1.70
C GLY A 108 14.19 -6.45 -2.11
N ILE A 109 15.13 -5.62 -2.59
CA ILE A 109 14.84 -4.27 -3.11
C ILE A 109 13.92 -4.33 -4.33
N ALA A 110 14.19 -5.24 -5.28
CA ALA A 110 13.40 -5.35 -6.50
C ALA A 110 11.93 -5.75 -6.21
N LEU A 111 11.71 -6.71 -5.30
CA LEU A 111 10.37 -7.11 -4.87
C LEU A 111 9.65 -5.98 -4.12
N PHE A 112 10.37 -5.23 -3.28
CA PHE A 112 9.79 -4.06 -2.60
C PHE A 112 9.35 -2.99 -3.60
N GLN A 113 10.17 -2.73 -4.61
CA GLN A 113 9.82 -1.78 -5.66
C GLN A 113 8.61 -2.25 -6.47
N ALA A 114 8.54 -3.54 -6.80
CA ALA A 114 7.37 -4.12 -7.44
C ALA A 114 6.09 -3.88 -6.63
N SER A 115 6.18 -4.01 -5.31
CA SER A 115 5.07 -3.72 -4.39
C SER A 115 4.63 -2.26 -4.45
N ASN A 116 5.57 -1.31 -4.50
CA ASN A 116 5.25 0.11 -4.62
C ASN A 116 4.72 0.49 -6.00
N LEU A 117 5.23 -0.10 -7.08
CA LEU A 117 4.72 0.12 -8.43
C LEU A 117 3.29 -0.39 -8.60
N ARG A 118 2.98 -1.56 -8.02
CA ARG A 118 1.61 -2.09 -7.96
C ARG A 118 0.66 -1.10 -7.30
N PHE A 119 1.04 -0.56 -6.14
CA PHE A 119 0.20 0.39 -5.43
C PHE A 119 -0.01 1.68 -6.24
N LEU A 120 1.06 2.21 -6.84
CA LEU A 120 0.98 3.39 -7.69
C LEU A 120 0.07 3.16 -8.91
N HIS A 121 0.06 1.96 -9.46
CA HIS A 121 -0.86 1.58 -10.53
C HIS A 121 -2.32 1.63 -10.03
N VAL A 122 -2.64 0.96 -8.91
CA VAL A 122 -3.99 1.01 -8.30
C VAL A 122 -4.45 2.44 -8.05
N ALA A 123 -3.58 3.28 -7.48
CA ALA A 123 -3.89 4.68 -7.20
C ALA A 123 -4.23 5.50 -8.47
N ARG A 124 -3.49 5.26 -9.55
CA ARG A 124 -3.75 5.92 -10.85
C ARG A 124 -5.06 5.44 -11.47
N THR A 125 -5.32 4.15 -11.40
CA THR A 125 -6.52 3.55 -11.97
C THR A 125 -7.77 4.04 -11.23
N GLN A 126 -7.75 4.05 -9.90
CA GLN A 126 -8.84 4.64 -9.08
C GLN A 126 -9.08 6.12 -9.42
N LYS A 127 -8.01 6.91 -9.55
CA LYS A 127 -8.12 8.31 -9.99
C LYS A 127 -8.80 8.43 -11.36
N GLN A 128 -8.34 7.67 -12.35
CA GLN A 128 -8.85 7.73 -13.72
C GLN A 128 -10.29 7.26 -13.85
N GLN A 129 -10.70 6.27 -13.06
CA GLN A 129 -12.04 5.70 -13.17
C GLN A 129 -13.09 6.48 -12.39
N PHE A 130 -12.73 7.05 -11.24
CA PHE A 130 -13.71 7.59 -10.29
C PHE A 130 -13.53 9.08 -9.95
N ALA A 131 -12.41 9.72 -10.33
CA ALA A 131 -12.13 11.12 -9.95
C ALA A 131 -11.70 12.03 -11.12
N SER A 132 -11.57 11.53 -12.35
CA SER A 132 -11.15 12.36 -13.48
C SER A 132 -11.88 11.92 -14.74
N SER A 133 -12.48 12.86 -15.48
CA SER A 133 -13.11 12.60 -16.78
C SER A 133 -12.08 12.60 -17.93
N ASP A 134 -10.84 12.19 -17.65
CA ASP A 134 -9.75 12.30 -18.61
C ASP A 134 -9.79 11.09 -19.54
N ASN A 135 -9.89 11.34 -20.84
CA ASN A 135 -10.07 10.30 -21.85
C ASN A 135 -8.91 9.32 -21.78
N ARG A 136 -9.24 8.05 -21.48
CA ARG A 136 -8.29 6.94 -21.53
C ARG A 136 -7.63 6.97 -22.91
N ILE A 137 -6.32 7.20 -22.97
CA ILE A 137 -5.56 7.04 -24.21
C ILE A 137 -5.65 5.56 -24.57
N GLY A 138 -6.55 5.24 -25.51
CA GLY A 138 -6.75 3.89 -26.00
C GLY A 138 -5.43 3.30 -26.48
N ARG A 139 -5.09 2.11 -25.97
CA ARG A 139 -3.92 1.35 -26.41
C ARG A 139 -4.15 0.93 -27.86
N LYS A 140 -3.71 1.75 -28.82
CA LYS A 140 -3.74 1.43 -30.26
C LYS A 140 -2.72 0.33 -30.58
N CYS A 141 -3.17 -0.92 -30.53
CA CYS A 141 -2.54 -2.04 -31.23
C CYS A 141 -3.63 -3.03 -31.64
N ASN A 142 -4.18 -2.86 -32.84
CA ASN A 142 -5.04 -3.86 -33.47
C ASN A 142 -4.19 -4.97 -34.09
N GLY A 143 -4.59 -6.22 -33.83
CA GLY A 143 -4.63 -7.38 -34.72
C GLY A 143 -3.40 -7.79 -35.54
N GLY A 144 -3.21 -9.12 -35.65
CA GLY A 144 -2.56 -9.76 -36.79
C GLY A 144 -1.15 -10.26 -36.54
N ASP A 145 -0.16 -9.38 -36.61
CA ASP A 145 1.26 -9.77 -36.69
C ASP A 145 2.11 -8.99 -35.68
N SER A 146 2.13 -9.42 -34.41
CA SER A 146 2.75 -8.62 -33.35
C SER A 146 4.21 -9.02 -33.08
N SER A 147 5.14 -8.15 -33.48
CA SER A 147 6.54 -8.11 -33.00
C SER A 147 6.61 -8.26 -31.48
N TRP A 148 7.67 -8.88 -30.95
CA TRP A 148 7.89 -9.12 -29.51
C TRP A 148 7.68 -7.85 -28.66
N LEU A 149 8.04 -6.67 -29.18
CA LEU A 149 7.83 -5.38 -28.52
C LEU A 149 6.35 -5.00 -28.38
N CYS A 150 5.51 -5.35 -29.35
CA CYS A 150 4.06 -5.10 -29.31
C CYS A 150 3.39 -6.04 -28.30
N ARG A 151 3.83 -7.30 -28.24
CA ARG A 151 3.39 -8.29 -27.25
C ARG A 151 3.82 -7.89 -25.83
N LEU A 152 5.04 -7.38 -25.65
CA LEU A 152 5.55 -6.83 -24.40
C LEU A 152 4.79 -5.54 -24.00
N ARG A 153 4.46 -4.70 -24.98
CA ARG A 153 3.67 -3.49 -24.77
C ARG A 153 2.21 -3.77 -24.46
N ASN A 154 1.66 -4.92 -24.84
CA ASN A 154 0.28 -5.33 -24.51
C ASN A 154 0.21 -6.25 -23.27
N MET A 155 1.35 -6.68 -22.72
CA MET A 155 1.37 -7.45 -21.49
C MET A 155 0.86 -6.61 -20.30
N ASP A 156 0.13 -7.28 -19.41
CA ASP A 156 -0.36 -6.73 -18.15
C ASP A 156 0.78 -6.05 -17.37
N TYR A 157 0.47 -4.92 -16.73
CA TYR A 157 1.45 -4.07 -16.06
C TYR A 157 2.23 -4.86 -14.99
N MET A 158 1.54 -5.70 -14.22
CA MET A 158 2.16 -6.50 -13.16
C MET A 158 3.01 -7.62 -13.75
N LYS A 159 2.48 -8.39 -14.72
CA LYS A 159 3.26 -9.43 -15.42
C LYS A 159 4.51 -8.88 -16.10
N ARG A 160 4.40 -7.70 -16.73
CA ARG A 160 5.53 -7.02 -17.34
C ARG A 160 6.58 -6.61 -16.31
N THR A 161 6.15 -6.02 -15.21
CA THR A 161 7.06 -5.62 -14.12
C THR A 161 7.77 -6.83 -13.52
N MET A 162 7.04 -7.92 -13.23
CA MET A 162 7.62 -9.16 -12.73
C MET A 162 8.59 -9.79 -13.73
N THR A 163 8.25 -9.78 -15.02
CA THR A 163 9.15 -10.29 -16.07
C THR A 163 10.47 -9.52 -16.10
N PHE A 164 10.43 -8.19 -16.02
CA PHE A 164 11.66 -7.38 -15.97
C PHE A 164 12.49 -7.64 -14.71
N ILE A 165 11.83 -7.81 -13.55
CA ILE A 165 12.52 -8.15 -12.31
C ILE A 165 13.18 -9.52 -12.42
N THR A 166 12.47 -10.53 -12.90
CA THR A 166 13.02 -11.88 -13.09
C THR A 166 14.21 -11.87 -14.05
N ILE A 167 14.10 -11.19 -15.19
CA ILE A 167 15.21 -11.06 -16.14
C ILE A 167 16.40 -10.33 -15.48
N GLY A 168 16.16 -9.21 -14.81
CA GLY A 168 17.19 -8.44 -14.12
C GLY A 168 17.89 -9.26 -13.04
N MET A 169 17.15 -10.09 -12.31
CA MET A 169 17.70 -10.95 -11.27
C MET A 169 18.51 -12.13 -11.83
N ILE A 170 18.09 -12.71 -12.95
CA ILE A 170 18.90 -13.73 -13.66
C ILE A 170 20.22 -13.12 -14.12
N VAL A 171 20.18 -11.92 -14.74
CA VAL A 171 21.38 -11.20 -15.16
C VAL A 171 22.28 -10.87 -13.97
N GLN A 172 21.70 -10.33 -12.89
CA GLN A 172 22.44 -10.03 -11.65
C GLN A 172 23.10 -11.28 -11.06
N PHE A 173 22.40 -12.42 -11.03
CA PHE A 173 22.95 -13.68 -10.53
C PHE A 173 24.10 -14.18 -11.40
N ILE A 174 23.94 -14.16 -12.72
CA ILE A 174 24.99 -14.56 -13.67
C ILE A 174 26.23 -13.67 -13.53
N ILE A 175 26.05 -12.35 -13.43
CA ILE A 175 27.16 -11.40 -13.24
C ILE A 175 27.86 -11.65 -11.90
N THR A 176 27.10 -11.83 -10.81
CA THR A 176 27.65 -12.10 -9.47
C THR A 176 28.47 -13.39 -9.48
N LEU A 177 27.94 -14.47 -10.07
CA LEU A 177 28.64 -15.74 -10.16
C LEU A 177 29.88 -15.66 -11.06
N GLY A 178 29.77 -14.99 -12.21
CA GLY A 178 30.88 -14.81 -13.15
C GLY A 178 32.01 -13.99 -12.54
N MET A 179 31.71 -12.92 -11.80
CA MET A 179 32.71 -12.13 -11.08
C MET A 179 33.38 -12.91 -9.96
N TRP A 180 32.62 -13.69 -9.20
CA TRP A 180 33.18 -14.54 -8.14
C TRP A 180 34.19 -15.55 -8.71
N PHE A 181 33.83 -16.29 -9.78
CA PHE A 181 34.76 -17.21 -10.44
C PHE A 181 35.96 -16.52 -11.09
N ALA A 182 35.79 -15.29 -11.58
CA ALA A 182 36.86 -14.55 -12.23
C ALA A 182 37.90 -13.97 -11.23
N CYS A 183 37.55 -13.82 -9.96
CA CYS A 183 38.38 -13.16 -8.96
C CYS A 183 39.28 -14.17 -8.24
N ALA A 184 40.59 -14.16 -8.54
CA ALA A 184 41.59 -15.07 -7.95
C ALA A 184 41.72 -14.91 -6.42
N LYS A 185 41.30 -13.77 -5.90
CA LYS A 185 41.21 -13.48 -4.46
C LYS A 185 40.32 -14.43 -3.65
N TYR A 186 39.25 -14.98 -4.23
CA TYR A 186 38.43 -16.01 -3.57
C TYR A 186 38.94 -17.42 -3.87
N HIS A 187 39.82 -17.55 -4.88
CA HIS A 187 40.25 -18.81 -5.48
C HIS A 187 41.76 -18.80 -5.73
N PRO A 188 42.59 -19.19 -4.76
CA PRO A 188 44.05 -19.09 -4.89
C PRO A 188 44.63 -19.95 -6.03
N THR A 189 43.85 -20.87 -6.60
CA THR A 189 44.28 -21.77 -7.68
C THR A 189 43.88 -21.33 -9.09
N TYR A 190 42.92 -20.42 -9.25
CA TYR A 190 42.45 -19.97 -10.56
C TYR A 190 41.79 -18.60 -10.51
N GLY A 191 41.75 -17.91 -11.64
CA GLY A 191 41.11 -16.59 -11.78
C GLY A 191 41.83 -15.74 -12.81
N ILE A 192 41.42 -14.49 -12.96
CA ILE A 192 42.08 -13.53 -13.84
C ILE A 192 43.38 -13.06 -13.15
N PRO A 193 44.56 -13.20 -13.79
CA PRO A 193 45.82 -12.73 -13.22
C PRO A 193 45.78 -11.24 -12.86
N GLY A 194 46.33 -10.87 -11.70
CA GLY A 194 46.27 -9.50 -11.18
C GLY A 194 45.01 -9.18 -10.37
N THR A 195 44.16 -10.17 -10.12
CA THR A 195 43.06 -10.08 -9.14
C THR A 195 43.36 -10.81 -7.84
N GLU A 196 44.54 -11.42 -7.71
CA GLU A 196 45.01 -12.00 -6.46
C GLU A 196 45.26 -10.97 -5.35
N ILE A 197 45.28 -11.44 -4.10
CA ILE A 197 45.73 -10.64 -2.96
C ILE A 197 47.25 -10.41 -3.14
N PRO A 198 47.74 -9.15 -3.10
CA PRO A 198 49.16 -8.87 -3.25
C PRO A 198 50.03 -9.65 -2.25
N GLU A 199 51.11 -10.23 -2.75
CA GLU A 199 52.07 -10.97 -1.93
C GLU A 199 52.78 -10.06 -0.92
N GLY A 200 53.11 -10.59 0.26
CA GLY A 200 53.84 -9.86 1.32
C GLY A 200 53.01 -8.94 2.21
N LEU A 201 51.68 -8.86 2.01
CA LEU A 201 50.78 -8.12 2.90
C LEU A 201 50.64 -8.80 4.27
N LEU A 202 50.51 -7.98 5.32
CA LEU A 202 50.20 -8.48 6.66
C LEU A 202 48.76 -9.01 6.73
N LEU A 203 48.51 -9.99 7.60
CA LEU A 203 47.20 -10.64 7.73
C LEU A 203 46.00 -9.67 7.90
N PRO A 204 46.08 -8.59 8.71
CA PRO A 204 44.99 -7.61 8.79
C PRO A 204 44.74 -6.86 7.47
N GLU A 205 45.79 -6.60 6.69
CA GLU A 205 45.69 -5.94 5.38
C GLU A 205 45.10 -6.89 4.33
N GLN A 206 45.44 -8.17 4.39
CA GLN A 206 44.84 -9.21 3.54
C GLN A 206 43.32 -9.30 3.77
N VAL A 207 42.85 -9.25 5.04
CA VAL A 207 41.41 -9.24 5.38
C VAL A 207 40.70 -8.00 4.84
N ILE A 208 41.35 -6.83 4.93
CA ILE A 208 40.82 -5.59 4.36
C ILE A 208 40.72 -5.70 2.84
N TYR A 209 41.75 -6.24 2.18
CA TYR A 209 41.72 -6.49 0.75
C TYR A 209 40.60 -7.46 0.41
N LEU A 210 40.38 -8.51 1.22
CA LEU A 210 39.29 -9.48 1.07
C LEU A 210 37.89 -8.83 0.97
N GLY A 211 37.66 -7.76 1.72
CA GLY A 211 36.40 -7.01 1.71
C GLY A 211 36.27 -5.89 0.68
N ARG A 212 37.28 -5.64 -0.16
CA ARG A 212 37.31 -4.51 -1.11
C ARG A 212 37.69 -4.97 -2.51
N GLY A 213 37.10 -4.36 -3.52
CA GLY A 213 37.54 -4.56 -4.90
C GLY A 213 36.45 -4.25 -5.94
N TRP A 214 36.82 -4.42 -7.21
CA TRP A 214 35.95 -4.13 -8.35
C TRP A 214 34.83 -5.16 -8.50
N GLU A 215 34.99 -6.36 -7.95
CA GLU A 215 34.02 -7.45 -7.97
C GLU A 215 32.71 -7.09 -7.24
N TRP A 216 32.75 -6.10 -6.36
CA TRP A 216 31.59 -5.57 -5.64
C TRP A 216 30.83 -4.51 -6.44
N TRP A 217 31.40 -4.02 -7.55
CA TRP A 217 30.87 -2.88 -8.29
C TRP A 217 29.46 -3.11 -8.87
N PRO A 218 29.09 -4.28 -9.43
CA PRO A 218 27.72 -4.47 -9.92
C PRO A 218 26.68 -4.29 -8.81
N SER A 219 26.95 -4.87 -7.64
CA SER A 219 26.07 -4.77 -6.48
C SER A 219 26.00 -3.32 -5.97
N MET A 220 27.13 -2.62 -5.88
CA MET A 220 27.20 -1.23 -5.43
C MET A 220 26.55 -0.25 -6.40
N LEU A 221 26.87 -0.35 -7.68
CA LEU A 221 26.34 0.54 -8.72
C LEU A 221 24.81 0.43 -8.78
N TRP A 222 24.29 -0.80 -8.70
CA TRP A 222 22.85 -1.02 -8.69
C TRP A 222 22.19 -0.38 -7.46
N GLN A 223 22.80 -0.49 -6.28
CA GLN A 223 22.30 0.18 -5.07
C GLN A 223 22.28 1.70 -5.22
N VAL A 224 23.33 2.31 -5.79
CA VAL A 224 23.37 3.76 -6.03
C VAL A 224 22.25 4.18 -6.99
N ILE A 225 22.05 3.45 -8.08
CA ILE A 225 20.95 3.72 -9.03
C ILE A 225 19.61 3.64 -8.30
N TRP A 226 19.42 2.65 -7.43
CA TRP A 226 18.22 2.53 -6.61
C TRP A 226 18.00 3.72 -5.69
N THR A 227 18.96 4.01 -4.81
CA THR A 227 18.77 4.98 -3.74
C THR A 227 18.86 6.43 -4.21
N TRP A 228 19.64 6.71 -5.26
CA TRP A 228 19.91 8.08 -5.70
C TRP A 228 19.24 8.46 -7.02
N ILE A 229 18.66 7.51 -7.76
CA ILE A 229 17.89 7.81 -8.98
C ILE A 229 16.45 7.34 -8.82
N ALA A 230 16.22 6.05 -8.57
CA ALA A 230 14.87 5.50 -8.52
C ALA A 230 14.08 5.99 -7.30
N ALA A 231 14.71 6.05 -6.12
CA ALA A 231 14.05 6.47 -4.89
C ALA A 231 13.59 7.95 -4.94
N PRO A 232 14.39 8.93 -5.41
CA PRO A 232 13.90 10.30 -5.63
C PRO A 232 12.72 10.37 -6.62
N ILE A 233 12.74 9.59 -7.71
CA ILE A 233 11.62 9.52 -8.66
C ILE A 233 10.36 8.98 -7.98
N LEU A 234 10.49 7.94 -7.13
CA LEU A 234 9.38 7.39 -6.36
C LEU A 234 8.85 8.39 -5.34
N ILE A 235 9.72 9.10 -4.62
CA ILE A 235 9.33 10.17 -3.69
C ILE A 235 8.55 11.25 -4.45
N TRP A 236 9.06 11.72 -5.59
CA TRP A 236 8.40 12.76 -6.39
C TRP A 236 7.02 12.32 -6.88
N LYS A 237 6.90 11.08 -7.39
CA LYS A 237 5.62 10.50 -7.81
C LYS A 237 4.64 10.29 -6.64
N ALA A 238 5.15 9.92 -5.46
CA ALA A 238 4.34 9.70 -4.26
C ALA A 238 3.97 11.01 -3.55
N TRP A 239 4.68 12.11 -3.79
CA TRP A 239 4.55 13.36 -3.03
C TRP A 239 3.13 13.93 -3.05
N GLY A 240 2.47 13.87 -4.22
CA GLY A 240 1.12 14.39 -4.42
C GLY A 240 -0.01 13.46 -3.95
N ILE A 241 0.30 12.23 -3.54
CA ILE A 241 -0.72 11.23 -3.19
C ILE A 241 -1.06 11.38 -1.70
N ARG A 242 -2.27 11.85 -1.37
CA ARG A 242 -2.72 11.98 0.02
C ARG A 242 -3.54 10.75 0.41
N ASP A 243 -2.88 9.64 0.70
CA ASP A 243 -3.56 8.41 1.10
C ASP A 243 -3.87 8.36 2.60
N THR A 244 -4.93 7.62 2.96
CA THR A 244 -5.32 7.38 4.36
C THR A 244 -4.75 6.07 4.93
N MET A 245 -4.00 5.32 4.13
CA MET A 245 -3.52 3.97 4.43
C MET A 245 -2.06 3.92 4.89
N GLY A 246 -1.38 5.06 4.97
CA GLY A 246 0.03 5.18 5.36
C GLY A 246 1.03 4.70 4.29
N TRP A 247 0.61 4.46 3.05
CA TRP A 247 1.49 3.97 1.99
C TRP A 247 2.49 5.03 1.52
N ARG A 248 2.06 6.29 1.34
CA ARG A 248 2.98 7.39 1.00
C ARG A 248 4.05 7.52 2.07
N THR A 249 3.62 7.55 3.33
CA THR A 249 4.52 7.67 4.48
C THR A 249 5.53 6.53 4.49
N GLN A 250 5.08 5.28 4.33
CA GLN A 250 5.97 4.13 4.22
C GLN A 250 6.98 4.30 3.08
N THR A 251 6.52 4.60 1.86
CA THR A 251 7.38 4.67 0.67
C THR A 251 8.44 5.76 0.84
N ILE A 252 8.03 6.96 1.26
CA ILE A 252 8.95 8.07 1.50
C ILE A 252 9.94 7.73 2.61
N ALA A 253 9.46 7.17 3.73
CA ALA A 253 10.29 6.84 4.87
C ALA A 253 11.32 5.74 4.53
N CYS A 254 10.92 4.69 3.81
CA CYS A 254 11.83 3.66 3.29
C CYS A 254 12.89 4.28 2.37
N CYS A 255 12.50 5.09 1.39
CA CYS A 255 13.43 5.74 0.47
C CYS A 255 14.43 6.66 1.19
N LEU A 256 13.96 7.52 2.11
CA LEU A 256 14.82 8.41 2.88
C LEU A 256 15.76 7.63 3.79
N SER A 257 15.25 6.59 4.46
CA SER A 257 16.06 5.78 5.38
C SER A 257 17.19 5.04 4.67
N SER A 258 17.09 4.79 3.36
CA SER A 258 18.14 4.12 2.58
C SER A 258 19.22 5.04 2.01
N LEU A 259 19.03 6.36 2.02
CA LEU A 259 19.98 7.27 1.35
C LEU A 259 21.40 7.18 1.92
N HIS A 260 21.52 6.89 3.22
CA HIS A 260 22.81 6.78 3.91
C HIS A 260 23.52 5.44 3.71
N ALA A 261 22.81 4.36 3.33
CA ALA A 261 23.35 3.00 3.32
C ALA A 261 24.65 2.88 2.50
N THR A 262 24.58 3.18 1.20
CA THR A 262 25.73 3.02 0.31
C THR A 262 26.86 4.02 0.61
N PRO A 263 26.60 5.33 0.83
CA PRO A 263 27.65 6.26 1.24
C PRO A 263 28.36 5.84 2.53
N MET A 264 27.61 5.44 3.57
CA MET A 264 28.20 5.04 4.84
C MET A 264 28.93 3.70 4.74
N PHE A 265 28.43 2.76 3.92
CA PHE A 265 29.15 1.54 3.60
C PHE A 265 30.50 1.82 2.95
N LEU A 266 30.56 2.73 1.97
CA LEU A 266 31.81 3.12 1.31
C LEU A 266 32.75 3.86 2.27
N ILE A 267 32.24 4.80 3.06
CA ILE A 267 33.03 5.53 4.06
C ILE A 267 33.63 4.54 5.07
N ALA A 268 32.82 3.67 5.66
CA ALA A 268 33.29 2.67 6.62
C ALA A 268 34.25 1.66 5.97
N SER A 269 34.05 1.35 4.69
CA SER A 269 34.91 0.43 3.95
C SER A 269 36.25 1.04 3.62
N TYR A 270 36.36 2.32 3.23
CA TYR A 270 37.60 2.90 2.68
C TYR A 270 38.32 3.90 3.60
N VAL A 271 37.62 4.53 4.56
CA VAL A 271 38.23 5.55 5.44
C VAL A 271 38.91 4.89 6.65
N PRO A 272 40.24 5.03 6.83
CA PRO A 272 40.97 4.37 7.92
C PRO A 272 40.49 4.71 9.33
N SER A 273 39.96 5.92 9.54
CA SER A 273 39.43 6.36 10.85
C SER A 273 38.28 5.48 11.36
N PHE A 274 37.58 4.78 10.48
CA PHE A 274 36.51 3.84 10.86
C PHE A 274 37.02 2.49 11.35
N ALA A 275 38.33 2.19 11.26
CA ALA A 275 38.88 0.89 11.68
C ALA A 275 38.51 0.53 13.13
N LYS A 276 38.51 1.52 14.04
CA LYS A 276 38.12 1.32 15.46
C LYS A 276 36.64 0.93 15.62
N VAL A 277 35.79 1.45 14.75
CA VAL A 277 34.34 1.16 14.74
C VAL A 277 34.09 -0.19 14.08
N ASN A 278 34.77 -0.48 12.98
CA ASN A 278 34.60 -1.69 12.17
C ASN A 278 34.89 -2.99 12.92
N VAL A 279 35.65 -2.94 14.03
CA VAL A 279 35.85 -4.08 14.92
C VAL A 279 34.54 -4.56 15.53
N TYR A 280 33.63 -3.64 15.90
CA TYR A 280 32.35 -3.96 16.54
C TYR A 280 31.18 -3.85 15.56
N PHE A 281 31.26 -2.90 14.64
CA PHE A 281 30.21 -2.55 13.69
C PHE A 281 30.77 -2.57 12.28
N THR A 282 30.69 -3.73 11.62
CA THR A 282 31.29 -3.94 10.30
C THR A 282 30.70 -3.00 9.24
N PRO A 283 31.43 -2.68 8.16
CA PRO A 283 30.94 -1.72 7.16
C PRO A 283 29.55 -2.02 6.59
N SER A 284 29.20 -3.30 6.40
CA SER A 284 27.89 -3.72 5.91
C SER A 284 26.73 -3.40 6.88
N GLN A 285 27.00 -3.20 8.18
CA GLN A 285 25.99 -2.84 9.16
C GLN A 285 25.27 -1.52 8.86
N TRP A 286 25.91 -0.58 8.16
CA TRP A 286 25.24 0.63 7.68
C TRP A 286 24.10 0.35 6.69
N ILE A 287 24.21 -0.73 5.92
CA ILE A 287 23.14 -1.21 5.05
C ILE A 287 22.06 -1.92 5.90
N HIS A 288 22.46 -2.72 6.88
CA HIS A 288 21.53 -3.40 7.78
C HIS A 288 20.68 -2.42 8.61
N VAL A 289 21.22 -1.26 8.99
CA VAL A 289 20.42 -0.19 9.63
C VAL A 289 19.28 0.25 8.71
N SER A 290 19.54 0.42 7.41
CA SER A 290 18.49 0.76 6.44
C SER A 290 17.45 -0.34 6.27
N ILE A 291 17.86 -1.62 6.32
CA ILE A 291 16.95 -2.76 6.27
C ILE A 291 16.03 -2.80 7.50
N MET A 292 16.58 -2.58 8.69
CA MET A 292 15.79 -2.48 9.91
C MET A 292 14.73 -1.36 9.81
N MET A 293 15.09 -0.21 9.22
CA MET A 293 14.12 0.86 8.97
C MET A 293 13.05 0.47 7.95
N TRP A 294 13.41 -0.31 6.92
CA TRP A 294 12.41 -0.87 5.99
C TRP A 294 11.45 -1.80 6.72
N GLU A 295 11.95 -2.70 7.55
CA GLU A 295 11.12 -3.60 8.35
C GLU A 295 10.15 -2.82 9.26
N ILE A 296 10.62 -1.75 9.90
CA ILE A 296 9.78 -0.83 10.68
C ILE A 296 8.63 -0.27 9.82
N PHE A 297 8.97 0.37 8.71
CA PHE A 297 7.99 1.11 7.92
C PHE A 297 7.07 0.21 7.10
N THR A 298 7.50 -0.97 6.71
CA THR A 298 6.71 -1.90 5.88
C THR A 298 5.80 -2.80 6.70
N VAL A 299 6.17 -3.15 7.93
CA VAL A 299 5.39 -4.05 8.79
C VAL A 299 4.63 -3.29 9.86
N PHE A 300 5.26 -2.34 10.57
CA PHE A 300 4.62 -1.72 11.74
C PHE A 300 3.71 -0.54 11.40
N ILE A 301 3.98 0.21 10.33
CA ILE A 301 3.02 1.23 9.83
C ILE A 301 1.64 0.61 9.52
N PRO A 302 1.53 -0.46 8.71
CA PRO A 302 0.22 -1.05 8.44
C PRO A 302 -0.48 -1.58 9.71
N ILE A 303 0.28 -2.13 10.67
CA ILE A 303 -0.28 -2.54 11.98
C ILE A 303 -0.90 -1.34 12.70
N PHE A 304 -0.18 -0.22 12.76
CA PHE A 304 -0.66 1.01 13.38
C PHE A 304 -1.94 1.53 12.69
N GLU A 305 -1.99 1.52 11.36
CA GLU A 305 -3.17 1.94 10.61
C GLU A 305 -4.38 0.99 10.82
N VAL A 306 -4.15 -0.31 11.03
CA VAL A 306 -5.21 -1.25 11.42
C VAL A 306 -5.78 -0.91 12.80
N PHE A 307 -4.94 -0.64 13.80
CA PHE A 307 -5.41 -0.25 15.12
C PHE A 307 -6.18 1.07 15.10
N LYS A 308 -5.71 2.03 14.30
CA LYS A 308 -6.41 3.30 14.08
C LYS A 308 -7.76 3.09 13.41
N LEU A 309 -7.85 2.22 12.40
CA LEU A 309 -9.11 1.84 11.77
C LEU A 309 -10.08 1.22 12.78
N TRP A 310 -9.62 0.30 13.61
CA TRP A 310 -10.46 -0.31 14.65
C TRP A 310 -10.94 0.71 15.69
N SER A 311 -10.08 1.63 16.09
CA SER A 311 -10.44 2.72 17.00
C SER A 311 -11.54 3.60 16.40
N VAL A 312 -11.39 4.02 15.14
CA VAL A 312 -12.40 4.80 14.41
C VAL A 312 -13.70 4.03 14.28
N LYS A 313 -13.64 2.77 13.85
CA LYS A 313 -14.83 1.91 13.71
C LYS A 313 -15.58 1.75 15.02
N ARG A 314 -14.87 1.54 16.13
CA ARG A 314 -15.48 1.44 17.47
C ARG A 314 -16.21 2.72 17.84
N LYS A 315 -15.60 3.90 17.59
CA LYS A 315 -16.25 5.20 17.84
C LYS A 315 -17.51 5.38 16.98
N THR A 316 -17.45 5.06 15.70
CA THR A 316 -18.60 5.14 14.79
C THR A 316 -19.75 4.24 15.26
N THR A 317 -19.48 2.97 15.58
CA THR A 317 -20.53 2.05 16.07
C THR A 317 -21.12 2.51 17.40
N GLN A 318 -20.31 3.07 18.31
CA GLN A 318 -20.81 3.62 19.56
C GLN A 318 -21.70 4.85 19.33
N SER A 319 -21.33 5.74 18.41
CA SER A 319 -22.14 6.90 18.06
C SER A 319 -23.48 6.49 17.44
N MET A 320 -23.48 5.51 16.53
CA MET A 320 -24.70 4.94 15.96
C MET A 320 -25.63 4.38 17.05
N ALA A 321 -25.11 3.57 17.97
CA ALA A 321 -25.91 2.99 19.05
C ALA A 321 -26.54 4.06 19.97
N LYS A 322 -25.80 5.15 20.25
CA LYS A 322 -26.34 6.30 21.01
C LYS A 322 -27.44 7.03 20.23
N TYR A 323 -27.28 7.17 18.92
CA TYR A 323 -28.30 7.82 18.09
C TYR A 323 -29.58 6.97 18.03
N ASP A 324 -29.47 5.66 17.78
CA ASP A 324 -30.61 4.75 17.71
C ASP A 324 -31.37 4.70 19.06
N SER A 325 -30.65 4.66 20.17
CA SER A 325 -31.27 4.72 21.51
C SER A 325 -31.97 6.07 21.76
N ASN A 326 -31.37 7.19 21.37
CA ASN A 326 -32.02 8.51 21.50
C ASN A 326 -33.23 8.65 20.58
N ALA A 327 -33.20 8.12 19.36
CA ALA A 327 -34.35 8.10 18.44
C ALA A 327 -35.49 7.26 19.03
N THR A 328 -35.17 6.10 19.61
CA THR A 328 -36.16 5.21 20.26
C THR A 328 -36.79 5.88 21.49
N ILE A 329 -36.03 6.67 22.27
CA ILE A 329 -36.54 7.43 23.43
C ILE A 329 -37.49 8.56 22.99
N ILE A 330 -37.24 9.17 21.83
CA ILE A 330 -38.10 10.22 21.26
C ILE A 330 -39.42 9.61 20.74
N GLU A 331 -39.39 8.40 20.17
CA GLU A 331 -40.60 7.71 19.68
C GLU A 331 -41.47 7.09 20.79
N THR A 332 -40.95 6.89 22.01
CA THR A 332 -41.69 6.27 23.13
C THR A 332 -42.30 7.26 24.14
N SER A 333 -42.21 8.57 23.91
CA SER A 333 -42.88 9.57 24.76
C SER A 333 -44.22 10.03 24.16
N PRO A 334 -45.38 9.68 24.75
CA PRO A 334 -46.64 10.29 24.37
C PRO A 334 -46.72 11.71 24.94
N SER A 335 -46.84 12.69 24.05
CA SER A 335 -47.15 14.09 24.33
C SER A 335 -46.14 14.88 25.19
N ALA A 336 -45.26 15.61 24.53
CA ALA A 336 -44.77 16.88 25.06
C ALA A 336 -44.86 17.92 23.94
N LYS A 337 -45.86 18.79 24.05
CA LYS A 337 -46.03 19.96 23.19
C LYS A 337 -44.72 20.75 23.15
N TRP A 338 -44.17 20.94 21.96
CA TRP A 338 -43.17 21.96 21.72
C TRP A 338 -43.81 23.34 21.91
N ASN A 339 -43.64 23.91 23.11
CA ASN A 339 -43.88 25.33 23.32
C ASN A 339 -42.65 26.10 22.78
N ASN A 340 -42.84 26.74 21.64
CA ASN A 340 -42.02 27.85 21.19
C ASN A 340 -42.31 29.05 22.10
N GLU A 341 -41.43 29.33 23.07
CA GLU A 341 -41.35 30.67 23.66
C GLU A 341 -39.91 31.15 23.69
N SER A 342 -39.63 32.02 22.72
CA SER A 342 -38.53 32.96 22.74
C SER A 342 -38.71 33.93 23.91
N SER A 343 -37.80 33.91 24.87
CA SER A 343 -37.65 35.00 25.84
C SER A 343 -36.18 35.20 26.17
N SER A 344 -35.67 36.33 25.69
CA SER A 344 -34.38 36.91 25.96
C SER A 344 -34.25 37.33 27.42
N THR A 345 -33.16 36.96 28.11
CA THR A 345 -32.48 37.84 29.05
C THR A 345 -31.00 37.47 29.16
N LEU A 346 -30.15 38.45 28.82
CA LEU A 346 -28.73 38.50 29.19
C LEU A 346 -28.63 38.67 30.72
N ALA A 347 -27.79 37.87 31.39
CA ALA A 347 -26.68 38.33 32.23
C ALA A 347 -26.08 37.21 33.09
N GLU A 348 -24.74 37.12 33.00
CA GLU A 348 -23.79 36.75 34.05
C GLU A 348 -23.75 35.32 34.62
N LYS A 349 -22.68 34.60 34.22
CA LYS A 349 -21.46 34.38 35.03
C LYS A 349 -20.96 32.93 34.90
N THR A 350 -19.81 32.83 34.23
CA THR A 350 -18.65 32.00 34.58
C THR A 350 -18.94 30.63 35.20
N GLN A 351 -18.73 29.57 34.39
CA GLN A 351 -17.92 28.38 34.71
C GLN A 351 -18.44 27.11 34.02
N SER A 352 -17.95 26.84 32.81
CA SER A 352 -17.75 25.46 32.30
C SER A 352 -16.96 25.52 30.98
N VAL A 353 -15.64 25.63 31.12
CA VAL A 353 -14.73 25.04 30.12
C VAL A 353 -14.92 23.52 30.24
N VAL A 354 -14.98 22.82 29.10
CA VAL A 354 -15.10 21.36 28.94
C VAL A 354 -16.52 20.76 29.05
N SER A 355 -17.34 20.85 27.99
CA SER A 355 -18.32 19.80 27.62
C SER A 355 -19.17 20.06 26.35
N PHE A 356 -18.73 20.91 25.41
CA PHE A 356 -19.54 21.25 24.21
C PHE A 356 -19.08 20.63 22.86
N ASP A 357 -18.10 19.71 22.85
CA ASP A 357 -17.53 19.20 21.58
C ASP A 357 -17.85 17.71 21.27
N ASP A 358 -18.30 16.91 22.24
CA ASP A 358 -18.54 15.47 22.02
C ASP A 358 -19.92 15.17 21.38
N SER A 359 -20.98 15.92 21.74
CA SER A 359 -22.34 15.64 21.29
C SER A 359 -22.63 16.06 19.84
N GLN A 360 -21.93 17.08 19.32
CA GLN A 360 -22.00 17.47 17.91
C GLN A 360 -21.13 16.57 17.03
N SER A 361 -19.98 16.13 17.53
CA SER A 361 -19.11 15.18 16.83
C SER A 361 -19.82 13.84 16.61
N ASP A 362 -20.63 13.37 17.57
CA ASP A 362 -21.38 12.12 17.47
C ASP A 362 -22.40 12.13 16.30
N ARG A 363 -23.08 13.25 16.03
CA ARG A 363 -24.06 13.36 14.93
C ARG A 363 -23.48 13.19 13.53
N LEU A 364 -22.18 13.47 13.34
CA LEU A 364 -21.52 13.41 12.03
C LEU A 364 -21.19 12.01 11.55
N TYR A 365 -21.30 10.98 12.40
CA TYR A 365 -20.97 9.59 12.07
C TYR A 365 -22.22 8.70 11.99
N THR A 366 -23.35 9.27 11.55
CA THR A 366 -24.65 8.59 11.45
C THR A 366 -24.97 8.19 10.00
N MET A 367 -25.88 7.22 9.82
CA MET A 367 -26.36 6.83 8.49
C MET A 367 -27.05 8.00 7.78
N ASP A 368 -27.86 8.78 8.51
CA ASP A 368 -28.54 9.97 7.98
C ASP A 368 -27.54 11.00 7.43
N ALA A 369 -26.43 11.22 8.12
CA ALA A 369 -25.37 12.12 7.66
C ALA A 369 -24.71 11.61 6.36
N LEU A 370 -24.48 10.30 6.25
CA LEU A 370 -23.95 9.68 5.03
C LEU A 370 -24.94 9.84 3.87
N GLU A 371 -26.21 9.51 4.08
CA GLU A 371 -27.24 9.64 3.04
C GLU A 371 -27.44 11.09 2.59
N HIS A 372 -27.37 12.03 3.53
CA HIS A 372 -27.38 13.45 3.21
C HIS A 372 -26.20 13.83 2.30
N VAL A 373 -24.98 13.38 2.61
CA VAL A 373 -23.80 13.64 1.77
C VAL A 373 -23.91 12.95 0.41
N LEU A 374 -24.41 11.71 0.34
CA LEU A 374 -24.65 11.02 -0.92
C LEU A 374 -25.69 11.75 -1.78
N SER A 375 -26.72 12.36 -1.19
CA SER A 375 -27.73 13.10 -1.96
C SER A 375 -27.28 14.50 -2.41
N LYS A 376 -26.43 15.18 -1.63
CA LYS A 376 -26.06 16.59 -1.87
C LYS A 376 -24.65 16.79 -2.42
N ASN A 377 -23.69 15.96 -2.05
CA ASN A 377 -22.26 16.13 -2.32
C ASN A 377 -21.55 14.79 -2.63
N ALA A 378 -22.22 13.86 -3.35
CA ALA A 378 -21.64 12.56 -3.71
C ALA A 378 -20.29 12.68 -4.42
N ILE A 379 -20.12 13.68 -5.29
CA ILE A 379 -18.88 13.88 -6.07
C ILE A 379 -17.66 14.07 -5.16
N GLN A 380 -17.76 14.91 -4.14
CA GLN A 380 -16.64 15.16 -3.23
C GLN A 380 -16.28 13.93 -2.40
N LEU A 381 -17.29 13.16 -2.00
CA LEU A 381 -17.09 11.89 -1.29
C LEU A 381 -16.46 10.84 -2.22
N GLN A 382 -16.88 10.79 -3.48
CA GLN A 382 -16.34 9.89 -4.50
C GLN A 382 -14.88 10.24 -4.84
N GLU A 383 -14.56 11.51 -5.05
CA GLU A 383 -13.18 11.96 -5.28
C GLU A 383 -12.27 11.62 -4.10
N PHE A 384 -12.73 11.85 -2.86
CA PHE A 384 -11.98 11.44 -1.68
C PHE A 384 -11.81 9.91 -1.62
N ALA A 385 -12.88 9.16 -1.84
CA ALA A 385 -12.84 7.71 -1.85
C ALA A 385 -11.86 7.20 -2.91
N ALA A 386 -11.82 7.78 -4.09
CA ALA A 386 -10.93 7.38 -5.19
C ALA A 386 -9.46 7.78 -4.96
N LEU A 387 -9.20 9.03 -4.54
CA LEU A 387 -7.85 9.61 -4.47
C LEU A 387 -7.13 9.31 -3.16
N SER A 388 -7.87 9.10 -2.07
CA SER A 388 -7.32 9.01 -0.72
C SER A 388 -7.60 7.68 -0.03
N ASP A 389 -8.78 7.09 -0.22
CA ASP A 389 -9.17 5.82 0.40
C ASP A 389 -9.09 4.61 -0.55
N PHE A 390 -8.88 4.83 -1.84
CA PHE A 390 -8.88 3.82 -2.91
C PHE A 390 -10.11 2.89 -2.87
N SER A 391 -11.27 3.48 -2.59
CA SER A 391 -12.56 2.81 -2.41
C SER A 391 -13.68 3.47 -3.23
N GLY A 392 -13.31 4.11 -4.34
CA GLY A 392 -14.21 4.91 -5.18
C GLY A 392 -15.37 4.09 -5.75
N GLU A 393 -15.16 2.80 -5.98
CA GLU A 393 -16.16 1.86 -6.49
C GLU A 393 -17.42 1.79 -5.62
N ASN A 394 -17.27 1.95 -4.29
CA ASN A 394 -18.41 1.90 -3.37
C ASN A 394 -19.32 3.12 -3.54
N ILE A 395 -18.75 4.31 -3.71
CA ILE A 395 -19.53 5.55 -3.86
C ILE A 395 -20.12 5.64 -5.26
N ALA A 396 -19.35 5.22 -6.28
CA ALA A 396 -19.81 5.16 -7.65
C ALA A 396 -20.99 4.18 -7.81
N PHE A 397 -20.90 2.97 -7.23
CA PHE A 397 -22.01 2.02 -7.20
C PHE A 397 -23.27 2.61 -6.55
N LEU A 398 -23.13 3.26 -5.38
CA LEU A 398 -24.28 3.88 -4.70
C LEU A 398 -24.92 5.00 -5.52
N SER A 399 -24.10 5.77 -6.25
CA SER A 399 -24.56 6.86 -7.12
C SER A 399 -25.30 6.32 -8.34
N GLU A 400 -24.72 5.35 -9.05
CA GLU A 400 -25.34 4.70 -10.21
C GLU A 400 -26.63 3.97 -9.83
N LEU A 401 -26.64 3.29 -8.68
CA LEU A 401 -27.83 2.61 -8.19
C LEU A 401 -28.95 3.59 -7.82
N ALA A 402 -28.62 4.76 -7.26
CA ALA A 402 -29.61 5.80 -6.97
C ALA A 402 -30.25 6.34 -8.26
N VAL A 403 -29.43 6.57 -9.31
CA VAL A 403 -29.92 6.98 -10.63
C VAL A 403 -30.84 5.91 -11.22
N TRP A 404 -30.42 4.64 -11.20
CA TRP A 404 -31.23 3.52 -11.71
C TRP A 404 -32.58 3.40 -10.97
N LYS A 405 -32.57 3.45 -9.63
CA LYS A 405 -33.81 3.40 -8.83
C LYS A 405 -34.73 4.59 -9.09
N SER A 406 -34.19 5.79 -9.31
CA SER A 406 -34.99 6.99 -9.60
C SER A 406 -35.78 6.88 -10.92
N ARG A 407 -35.29 6.08 -11.87
CA ARG A 407 -35.92 5.82 -13.17
C ARG A 407 -36.92 4.67 -13.14
N TRP A 408 -37.03 3.95 -12.02
CA TRP A 408 -37.87 2.77 -11.91
C TRP A 408 -39.37 3.11 -11.82
N SER A 409 -39.73 4.32 -11.37
CA SER A 409 -41.12 4.79 -11.31
C SER A 409 -41.83 4.83 -12.66
N ASP A 410 -41.07 4.81 -13.75
CA ASP A 410 -41.56 4.97 -15.13
C ASP A 410 -41.72 3.61 -15.85
N ILE A 411 -41.61 2.49 -15.13
CA ILE A 411 -41.73 1.14 -15.71
C ILE A 411 -43.21 0.75 -15.82
N SER A 412 -43.88 1.25 -16.86
CA SER A 412 -45.24 0.80 -17.23
C SER A 412 -45.24 -0.27 -18.33
N ASP A 413 -44.16 -0.33 -19.12
CA ASP A 413 -44.10 -1.08 -20.39
C ASP A 413 -42.98 -2.13 -20.39
N GLU A 414 -43.13 -3.18 -21.21
CA GLU A 414 -42.13 -4.25 -21.38
C GLU A 414 -40.77 -3.71 -21.88
N LYS A 415 -40.81 -2.66 -22.71
CA LYS A 415 -39.61 -1.95 -23.16
C LYS A 415 -38.88 -1.25 -22.01
N ALA A 416 -39.62 -0.57 -21.13
CA ALA A 416 -39.05 0.09 -19.96
C ALA A 416 -38.46 -0.94 -18.97
N ARG A 417 -39.08 -2.12 -18.83
CA ARG A 417 -38.53 -3.24 -18.05
C ARG A 417 -37.22 -3.75 -18.64
N SER A 418 -37.13 -3.87 -19.97
CA SER A 418 -35.90 -4.27 -20.66
C SER A 418 -34.78 -3.22 -20.52
N ASP A 419 -35.10 -1.94 -20.64
CA ASP A 419 -34.14 -0.85 -20.46
C ASP A 419 -33.62 -0.78 -19.01
N ALA A 420 -34.51 -1.00 -18.03
CA ALA A 420 -34.14 -1.07 -16.62
C ALA A 420 -33.28 -2.31 -16.31
N PHE A 421 -33.57 -3.45 -16.95
CA PHE A 421 -32.76 -4.66 -16.83
C PHE A 421 -31.36 -4.46 -17.43
N ASN A 422 -31.27 -3.87 -18.62
CA ASN A 422 -29.99 -3.59 -19.28
C ASN A 422 -29.12 -2.65 -18.44
N GLN A 423 -29.70 -1.59 -17.86
CA GLN A 423 -28.97 -0.73 -16.92
C GLN A 423 -28.50 -1.49 -15.67
N ALA A 424 -29.34 -2.34 -15.07
CA ALA A 424 -28.96 -3.17 -13.94
C ALA A 424 -27.85 -4.19 -14.29
N LEU A 425 -27.88 -4.75 -15.50
CA LEU A 425 -26.86 -5.65 -16.01
C LEU A 425 -25.51 -4.94 -16.15
N TRP A 426 -25.49 -3.68 -16.57
CA TRP A 426 -24.28 -2.87 -16.59
C TRP A 426 -23.75 -2.56 -15.19
N ILE A 427 -24.63 -2.22 -14.23
CA ILE A 427 -24.24 -2.06 -12.83
C ILE A 427 -23.60 -3.35 -12.28
N TYR A 428 -24.18 -4.51 -12.61
CA TYR A 428 -23.59 -5.80 -12.26
C TYR A 428 -22.21 -5.99 -12.91
N ALA A 429 -22.09 -5.76 -14.22
CA ALA A 429 -20.83 -5.93 -14.94
C ALA A 429 -19.71 -4.99 -14.43
N ASP A 430 -20.05 -3.72 -14.15
CA ASP A 430 -19.08 -2.69 -13.79
C ASP A 430 -18.64 -2.73 -12.31
N PHE A 431 -19.49 -3.24 -11.40
CA PHE A 431 -19.22 -3.20 -9.95
C PHE A 431 -19.27 -4.55 -9.23
N VAL A 432 -19.95 -5.57 -9.77
CA VAL A 432 -20.21 -6.83 -9.05
C VAL A 432 -19.46 -8.02 -9.67
N SER A 433 -19.45 -8.10 -11.00
CA SER A 433 -18.86 -9.21 -11.75
C SER A 433 -17.37 -9.38 -11.41
N THR A 434 -16.98 -10.59 -11.02
CA THR A 434 -15.56 -10.91 -10.74
C THR A 434 -14.71 -11.02 -12.00
N GLN A 435 -15.34 -11.10 -13.18
CA GLN A 435 -14.67 -11.25 -14.47
C GLN A 435 -14.55 -9.91 -15.22
N ASP A 436 -15.55 -9.04 -15.07
CA ASP A 436 -15.65 -7.82 -15.89
C ASP A 436 -15.34 -6.56 -15.08
N ALA A 437 -15.68 -6.52 -13.78
CA ALA A 437 -15.46 -5.33 -12.96
C ALA A 437 -13.97 -5.14 -12.68
N GLU A 438 -13.50 -3.90 -12.89
CA GLU A 438 -12.11 -3.51 -12.62
C GLU A 438 -11.84 -3.41 -11.11
N PHE A 439 -12.83 -2.92 -10.37
CA PHE A 439 -12.85 -2.87 -8.91
C PHE A 439 -14.14 -3.52 -8.39
N PRO A 440 -14.21 -4.86 -8.31
CA PRO A 440 -15.40 -5.54 -7.83
C PRO A 440 -15.65 -5.22 -6.36
N LEU A 441 -16.91 -4.99 -6.02
CA LEU A 441 -17.36 -4.72 -4.66
C LEU A 441 -17.01 -5.88 -3.72
N ASN A 442 -16.68 -5.55 -2.48
CA ASN A 442 -16.33 -6.54 -1.46
C ASN A 442 -17.60 -7.19 -0.85
N LEU A 443 -18.18 -8.14 -1.59
CA LEU A 443 -19.42 -8.82 -1.23
C LEU A 443 -19.20 -10.18 -0.58
N SER A 444 -20.17 -10.62 0.20
CA SER A 444 -20.22 -11.99 0.70
C SER A 444 -20.51 -12.96 -0.44
N SER A 445 -20.00 -14.20 -0.36
CA SER A 445 -20.28 -15.24 -1.36
C SER A 445 -21.77 -15.51 -1.54
N LYS A 446 -22.59 -15.28 -0.50
CA LYS A 446 -24.04 -15.44 -0.57
C LYS A 446 -24.67 -14.36 -1.45
N SER A 447 -24.39 -13.08 -1.17
CA SER A 447 -24.93 -11.95 -1.94
C SER A 447 -24.42 -11.96 -3.39
N LEU A 448 -23.16 -12.35 -3.60
CA LEU A 448 -22.57 -12.50 -4.92
C LEU A 448 -23.28 -13.59 -5.74
N LYS A 449 -23.49 -14.79 -5.18
CA LYS A 449 -24.22 -15.87 -5.87
C LYS A 449 -25.67 -15.51 -6.21
N GLN A 450 -26.32 -14.71 -5.37
CA GLN A 450 -27.67 -14.23 -5.65
C GLN A 450 -27.68 -13.33 -6.89
N LEU A 451 -26.75 -12.38 -6.99
CA LEU A 451 -26.65 -11.53 -8.18
C LEU A 451 -26.18 -12.30 -9.42
N GLU A 452 -25.24 -13.24 -9.27
CA GLU A 452 -24.79 -14.13 -10.36
C GLU A 452 -25.96 -14.93 -10.94
N SER A 453 -26.89 -15.41 -10.10
CA SER A 453 -28.05 -16.18 -10.56
C SER A 453 -28.99 -15.38 -11.48
N VAL A 454 -28.98 -14.05 -11.38
CA VAL A 454 -29.80 -13.15 -12.19
C VAL A 454 -29.03 -12.64 -13.40
N PHE A 455 -27.79 -12.18 -13.21
CA PHE A 455 -27.09 -11.39 -14.23
C PHE A 455 -25.94 -12.11 -14.93
N GLU A 456 -25.40 -13.22 -14.40
CA GLU A 456 -24.18 -13.82 -14.97
C GLU A 456 -24.40 -14.40 -16.37
N LYS A 457 -25.50 -15.14 -16.59
CA LYS A 457 -25.81 -15.70 -17.92
C LYS A 457 -26.07 -14.59 -18.96
N PRO A 458 -26.90 -13.56 -18.67
CA PRO A 458 -27.03 -12.37 -19.52
C PRO A 458 -25.69 -11.66 -19.77
N ALA A 459 -24.86 -11.49 -18.74
CA ALA A 459 -23.54 -10.86 -18.87
C ALA A 459 -22.62 -11.64 -19.80
N ARG A 460 -22.55 -12.98 -19.68
CA ARG A 460 -21.75 -13.82 -20.60
C ARG A 460 -22.25 -13.77 -22.03
N THR A 461 -23.56 -13.66 -22.23
CA THR A 461 -24.16 -13.54 -23.57
C THR A 461 -23.72 -12.25 -24.25
N LEU A 462 -23.58 -11.17 -23.48
CA LEU A 462 -23.28 -9.82 -23.98
C LEU A 462 -21.77 -9.53 -24.07
N LEU A 463 -21.00 -9.95 -23.06
CA LEU A 463 -19.58 -9.62 -22.89
C LEU A 463 -18.64 -10.77 -23.27
N GLY A 464 -19.16 -11.98 -23.46
CA GLY A 464 -18.38 -13.20 -23.71
C GLY A 464 -17.70 -13.79 -22.47
N GLU A 465 -17.07 -14.95 -22.63
CA GLU A 465 -16.31 -15.60 -21.54
C GLU A 465 -14.91 -15.00 -21.41
N LYS A 466 -14.54 -14.58 -20.19
CA LYS A 466 -13.20 -14.07 -19.88
C LYS A 466 -12.55 -14.93 -18.79
N ARG A 467 -11.44 -15.60 -19.10
CA ARG A 467 -10.66 -16.34 -18.08
C ARG A 467 -9.89 -15.35 -17.20
N VAL A 468 -10.41 -15.05 -16.01
CA VAL A 468 -9.75 -14.20 -15.00
C VAL A 468 -9.34 -15.03 -13.78
N ASN A 469 -8.17 -14.74 -13.22
CA ASN A 469 -7.66 -15.41 -12.03
C ASN A 469 -8.29 -14.82 -10.75
N GLN A 470 -9.16 -15.60 -10.08
CA GLN A 470 -9.93 -15.16 -8.91
C GLN A 470 -9.08 -14.75 -7.70
N THR A 471 -7.82 -15.21 -7.61
CA THR A 471 -6.94 -14.89 -6.48
C THR A 471 -6.21 -13.55 -6.63
N SER A 472 -6.31 -12.87 -7.78
CA SER A 472 -5.64 -11.60 -8.05
C SER A 472 -6.49 -10.66 -8.94
N PRO A 473 -7.60 -10.12 -8.40
CA PRO A 473 -8.59 -9.36 -9.18
C PRO A 473 -8.05 -8.06 -9.78
N PHE A 474 -6.95 -7.51 -9.26
CA PHE A 474 -6.34 -6.25 -9.74
C PHE A 474 -5.18 -6.47 -10.73
N GLU A 475 -5.02 -7.69 -11.26
CA GLU A 475 -3.92 -8.08 -12.17
C GLU A 475 -4.38 -8.20 -13.64
N SER A 476 -5.63 -7.81 -13.94
CA SER A 476 -6.21 -7.92 -15.28
C SER A 476 -6.36 -6.54 -15.89
N ASP A 477 -5.66 -6.27 -17.00
CA ASP A 477 -5.70 -4.94 -17.63
C ASP A 477 -6.47 -4.95 -18.96
N ILE A 478 -7.37 -3.97 -19.06
CA ILE A 478 -7.97 -3.32 -20.24
C ILE A 478 -8.85 -4.16 -21.17
N THR A 479 -10.15 -4.12 -20.90
CA THR A 479 -11.17 -4.05 -21.97
C THR A 479 -12.45 -3.30 -21.54
N SER A 480 -12.45 -2.61 -20.40
CA SER A 480 -13.61 -1.85 -19.92
C SER A 480 -13.54 -0.41 -20.42
N THR A 481 -14.43 -0.08 -21.35
CA THR A 481 -14.74 1.27 -21.83
C THR A 481 -15.26 2.14 -20.68
N PRO A 482 -14.91 3.45 -20.61
CA PRO A 482 -15.35 4.34 -19.51
C PRO A 482 -16.86 4.33 -19.27
N LEU A 483 -17.25 4.56 -18.01
CA LEU A 483 -18.64 4.55 -17.50
C LEU A 483 -19.58 5.56 -18.19
N HIS A 484 -19.04 6.62 -18.83
CA HIS A 484 -19.88 7.74 -19.26
C HIS A 484 -20.02 7.97 -20.78
N GLU A 485 -19.16 7.39 -21.62
CA GLU A 485 -19.16 7.68 -23.08
C GLU A 485 -19.81 6.58 -23.95
N ALA A 486 -20.30 5.48 -23.37
CA ALA A 486 -20.77 4.33 -24.15
C ALA A 486 -22.20 3.88 -23.86
N ILE A 487 -23.11 4.75 -23.36
CA ILE A 487 -24.53 4.38 -23.30
C ILE A 487 -25.10 4.14 -24.72
N ALA A 488 -24.52 4.77 -25.75
CA ALA A 488 -24.93 4.60 -27.15
C ALA A 488 -24.24 3.43 -27.89
N ASP A 489 -23.12 2.90 -27.39
CA ASP A 489 -22.27 1.89 -28.09
C ASP A 489 -22.12 0.57 -27.31
N ARG A 490 -22.71 0.49 -26.11
CA ARG A 490 -22.84 -0.75 -25.34
C ARG A 490 -24.07 -1.52 -25.84
N GLY A 491 -23.83 -2.66 -26.49
CA GLY A 491 -24.90 -3.55 -26.96
C GLY A 491 -25.92 -3.85 -25.85
N SER A 492 -27.19 -4.04 -26.21
CA SER A 492 -28.25 -4.37 -25.24
C SER A 492 -28.55 -5.86 -25.26
N TYR A 493 -28.77 -6.44 -24.09
CA TYR A 493 -29.27 -7.80 -23.96
C TYR A 493 -30.72 -7.86 -24.46
N MET A 494 -30.96 -8.71 -25.45
CA MET A 494 -32.28 -8.93 -26.08
C MET A 494 -32.91 -10.27 -25.71
N GLY A 495 -32.32 -11.00 -24.75
CA GLY A 495 -32.86 -12.28 -24.30
C GLY A 495 -33.96 -12.13 -23.24
N GLU A 496 -34.41 -13.27 -22.73
CA GLU A 496 -35.45 -13.34 -21.71
C GLU A 496 -34.94 -12.79 -20.36
N ILE A 497 -35.72 -11.88 -19.76
CA ILE A 497 -35.41 -11.28 -18.46
C ILE A 497 -35.75 -12.28 -17.35
N PRO A 498 -34.81 -12.65 -16.47
CA PRO A 498 -35.10 -13.59 -15.39
C PRO A 498 -36.21 -13.10 -14.44
N ASP A 499 -37.11 -13.99 -14.03
CA ASP A 499 -38.23 -13.68 -13.12
C ASP A 499 -37.79 -13.08 -11.78
N ALA A 500 -36.59 -13.46 -11.33
CA ALA A 500 -36.00 -12.95 -10.09
C ALA A 500 -35.61 -11.46 -10.16
N PHE A 501 -35.66 -10.81 -11.33
CA PHE A 501 -35.36 -9.40 -11.49
C PHE A 501 -36.51 -8.49 -11.03
N ASN A 502 -36.22 -7.66 -10.03
CA ASN A 502 -37.13 -6.68 -9.44
C ASN A 502 -36.36 -5.45 -8.92
N LEU A 503 -37.10 -4.43 -8.45
CA LEU A 503 -36.53 -3.19 -7.90
C LEU A 503 -35.55 -3.43 -6.74
N ASP A 504 -35.80 -4.49 -5.98
CA ASP A 504 -35.11 -4.79 -4.73
C ASP A 504 -33.88 -5.69 -4.93
N VAL A 505 -33.56 -6.06 -6.17
CA VAL A 505 -32.49 -7.00 -6.52
C VAL A 505 -31.13 -6.59 -5.93
N PHE A 506 -30.88 -5.29 -5.77
CA PHE A 506 -29.65 -4.75 -5.18
C PHE A 506 -29.77 -4.33 -3.71
N ASN A 507 -30.93 -4.41 -3.05
CA ASN A 507 -31.13 -3.82 -1.70
C ASN A 507 -30.14 -4.37 -0.66
N ASN A 508 -29.97 -5.69 -0.59
CA ASN A 508 -29.04 -6.31 0.35
C ASN A 508 -27.60 -5.82 0.14
N VAL A 509 -27.20 -5.66 -1.13
CA VAL A 509 -25.87 -5.16 -1.49
C VAL A 509 -25.75 -3.68 -1.20
N GLN A 510 -26.77 -2.89 -1.49
CA GLN A 510 -26.83 -1.46 -1.18
C GLN A 510 -26.63 -1.20 0.32
N ASP A 511 -27.36 -1.91 1.18
CA ASP A 511 -27.27 -1.76 2.63
C ASP A 511 -25.88 -2.15 3.15
N HIS A 512 -25.33 -3.25 2.65
CA HIS A 512 -23.98 -3.70 2.99
C HIS A 512 -22.92 -2.67 2.57
N ILE A 513 -23.02 -2.10 1.36
CA ILE A 513 -22.07 -1.10 0.87
C ILE A 513 -22.23 0.23 1.62
N LYS A 514 -23.44 0.68 1.92
CA LYS A 514 -23.67 1.85 2.80
C LYS A 514 -23.01 1.66 4.15
N TYR A 515 -23.19 0.50 4.79
CA TYR A 515 -22.54 0.18 6.05
C TYR A 515 -21.01 0.13 5.94
N LEU A 516 -20.48 -0.43 4.85
CA LEU A 516 -19.04 -0.47 4.59
C LEU A 516 -18.46 0.95 4.45
N VAL A 517 -19.12 1.82 3.70
CA VAL A 517 -18.74 3.24 3.53
C VAL A 517 -18.82 3.98 4.87
N LEU A 518 -19.92 3.80 5.61
CA LEU A 518 -20.15 4.44 6.91
C LEU A 518 -19.08 4.08 7.94
N THR A 519 -18.60 2.83 7.93
CA THR A 519 -17.65 2.34 8.93
C THR A 519 -16.18 2.49 8.54
N ASN A 520 -15.86 2.76 7.27
CA ASN A 520 -14.48 2.85 6.80
C ASN A 520 -14.17 4.20 6.13
N THR A 521 -14.86 4.56 5.05
CA THR A 521 -14.52 5.70 4.20
C THR A 521 -15.06 7.01 4.75
N PHE A 522 -16.32 7.03 5.17
CA PHE A 522 -17.02 8.23 5.63
C PHE A 522 -16.37 8.86 6.88
N PRO A 523 -15.94 8.12 7.92
CA PRO A 523 -15.31 8.72 9.07
C PRO A 523 -13.98 9.40 8.72
N LYS A 524 -13.22 8.82 7.79
CA LYS A 524 -11.97 9.40 7.27
C LYS A 524 -12.24 10.64 6.43
N PHE A 525 -13.32 10.65 5.65
CA PHE A 525 -13.76 11.81 4.89
C PHE A 525 -14.08 12.99 5.82
N VAL A 526 -14.92 12.76 6.84
CA VAL A 526 -15.29 13.77 7.85
C VAL A 526 -14.06 14.33 8.55
N GLU A 527 -13.14 13.46 8.98
CA GLU A 527 -11.87 13.87 9.61
C GLU A 527 -11.00 14.70 8.64
N SER A 528 -10.94 14.32 7.35
CA SER A 528 -10.18 15.07 6.34
C SER A 528 -10.76 16.46 6.07
N MET A 529 -12.09 16.60 6.17
CA MET A 529 -12.79 17.87 6.02
C MET A 529 -12.54 18.76 7.24
N ARG A 530 -12.62 18.19 8.45
CA ARG A 530 -12.31 18.89 9.70
C ARG A 530 -10.88 19.41 9.73
N ARG A 531 -9.89 18.63 9.26
CA ARG A 531 -8.49 19.10 9.19
C ARG A 531 -8.33 20.25 8.20
N ARG A 532 -8.95 20.16 7.03
CA ARG A 532 -8.93 21.23 6.03
C ARG A 532 -9.54 22.53 6.53
N SER A 533 -10.60 22.48 7.34
CA SER A 533 -11.19 23.68 7.93
C SER A 533 -10.28 24.30 8.99
N VAL A 534 -9.68 23.50 9.87
CA VAL A 534 -8.74 23.99 10.90
C VAL A 534 -7.46 24.58 10.29
N ASP A 535 -6.92 23.97 9.23
CA ASP A 535 -5.76 24.50 8.52
C ASP A 535 -6.08 25.83 7.81
N SER A 536 -7.31 26.00 7.31
CA SER A 536 -7.81 27.26 6.73
C SER A 536 -7.94 28.35 7.79
N GLU A 537 -8.49 28.02 8.97
CA GLU A 537 -8.59 28.95 10.11
C GLU A 537 -7.20 29.36 10.62
N ARG A 538 -6.20 28.48 10.55
CA ARG A 538 -4.82 28.77 10.96
C ARG A 538 -4.06 29.61 9.94
N SER A 539 -4.39 29.52 8.65
CA SER A 539 -3.87 30.44 7.62
C SER A 539 -4.51 31.83 7.66
N ASP A 540 -5.71 31.96 8.23
CA ASP A 540 -6.40 33.25 8.43
C ASP A 540 -5.97 33.98 9.72
N PHE A 541 -5.01 33.45 10.49
CA PHE A 541 -4.45 34.13 11.67
C PHE A 541 -3.56 35.35 11.32
N SER A 542 -3.47 35.75 10.05
CA SER A 542 -2.96 37.08 9.65
C SER A 542 -4.06 38.11 9.36
N GLY A 543 -5.33 37.84 9.64
CA GLY A 543 -6.40 38.80 9.44
C GLY A 543 -7.71 38.38 10.07
N VAL A 544 -8.01 38.98 11.22
CA VAL A 544 -9.26 38.93 12.00
C VAL A 544 -10.51 38.52 11.20
N SER A 545 -11.06 37.33 11.47
CA SER A 545 -12.50 37.11 11.61
C SER A 545 -12.82 35.71 12.19
N ASP A 546 -13.41 35.68 13.39
CA ASP A 546 -13.96 34.48 14.01
C ASP A 546 -15.11 33.92 13.17
N THR A 547 -14.94 32.74 12.58
CA THR A 547 -16.04 32.01 11.95
C THR A 547 -15.96 30.51 12.22
N SER A 548 -16.67 30.07 13.26
CA SER A 548 -16.93 28.66 13.54
C SER A 548 -17.86 28.03 12.48
N ILE A 549 -17.84 26.70 12.37
CA ILE A 549 -18.62 25.82 11.47
C ILE A 549 -20.12 26.18 11.40
N SER A 550 -20.70 26.72 12.47
CA SER A 550 -22.08 27.21 12.50
C SER A 550 -22.33 28.37 11.53
N SER A 551 -21.31 29.18 11.22
CA SER A 551 -21.42 30.33 10.32
C SER A 551 -21.47 29.94 8.84
N TRP A 552 -20.83 28.83 8.44
CA TRP A 552 -20.86 28.34 7.04
C TRP A 552 -22.19 27.67 6.72
N ILE A 553 -22.68 26.81 7.61
CA ILE A 553 -23.98 26.14 7.46
C ILE A 553 -25.12 27.16 7.53
N SER A 554 -25.02 28.18 8.38
CA SER A 554 -26.03 29.26 8.43
C SER A 554 -25.94 30.24 7.24
N LYS A 555 -24.74 30.57 6.73
CA LYS A 555 -24.58 31.39 5.51
C LYS A 555 -25.12 30.70 4.26
N GLN A 556 -24.94 29.38 4.14
CA GLN A 556 -25.55 28.61 3.05
C GLN A 556 -27.08 28.54 3.18
N ARG A 557 -27.59 28.44 4.41
CA ARG A 557 -29.04 28.47 4.69
C ARG A 557 -29.67 29.84 4.41
N MET A 558 -28.98 30.95 4.69
CA MET A 558 -29.46 32.31 4.40
C MET A 558 -29.44 32.65 2.90
N LYS A 559 -28.42 32.19 2.13
CA LYS A 559 -28.40 32.37 0.67
C LYS A 559 -29.57 31.67 -0.05
N LEU A 560 -30.14 30.64 0.56
CA LEU A 560 -31.29 29.88 0.04
C LEU A 560 -32.65 30.50 0.42
N GLN A 561 -32.71 31.46 1.34
CA GLN A 561 -33.95 32.16 1.70
C GLN A 561 -34.18 33.46 0.94
N THR A 562 -33.18 33.96 0.19
CA THR A 562 -33.30 35.19 -0.60
C THR A 562 -33.65 34.95 -2.08
N PHE A 563 -34.05 33.73 -2.44
CA PHE A 563 -34.52 33.35 -3.79
C PHE A 563 -35.91 32.68 -3.80
N ILE A 564 -36.69 32.90 -2.73
CA ILE A 564 -38.16 32.83 -2.70
C ILE A 564 -38.62 34.22 -2.29
#